data_AF-A0AAW3IRZ6-F1
#
_entry.id   AF-A0AAW3IRZ6-F1
#
_cell.length_a   1.000
_cell.length_b   1.000
_cell.length_c   1.000
_cell.angle_alpha   90.00
_cell.angle_beta   90.00
_cell.angle_gamma   90.00
#
_symmetry.space_group_name_H-M   'P 1'
#
loop_
_entity.id
_entity.type
_entity.pdbx_description
1 polymer ?
#
loop_
_entity_poly.entity_id
_entity_poly.type
_entity_poly.pdbx_seq_one_letter_code
_entity_poly.pdbx_strand_id
1 'polypeptide(L)'
;MIDHFEIKVAAFEECRAFYMNALEPLGIELKWSDENAAGFGLSSEPNVRFLIEKGVSNSTCHIAFSALDKRQVTAFHEGGLSSEVALLTP
;
A
#
# COMPACT_ATOMS: atom_id res chain seq x y z
N MET A 1 -1.26 11.96 16.80
CA MET A 1 -1.46 10.55 16.43
C MET A 1 -2.10 10.55 15.06
N ILE A 2 -1.49 9.90 14.08
CA ILE A 2 -2.08 9.79 12.74
C ILE A 2 -3.06 8.63 12.80
N ASP A 3 -4.33 8.89 12.51
CA ASP A 3 -5.36 7.85 12.48
C ASP A 3 -5.32 7.06 11.16
N HIS A 4 -5.26 7.79 10.05
CA HIS A 4 -5.04 7.26 8.70
C HIS A 4 -4.44 8.35 7.80
N PHE A 5 -3.97 7.94 6.62
CA PHE A 5 -3.56 8.85 5.55
C PHE A 5 -3.93 8.27 4.18
N GLU A 6 -3.98 9.12 3.17
CA GLU A 6 -4.41 8.77 1.82
C GLU A 6 -3.43 9.34 0.78
N ILE A 7 -3.23 8.59 -0.31
CA ILE A 7 -2.55 9.07 -1.51
C ILE A 7 -3.43 8.89 -2.75
N LYS A 8 -3.26 9.79 -3.74
CA LYS A 8 -3.86 9.59 -5.06
C LYS A 8 -2.96 8.73 -5.94
N VAL A 9 -3.55 7.79 -6.67
CA VAL A 9 -2.87 6.87 -7.61
C VAL A 9 -3.51 6.91 -8.99
N ALA A 10 -2.69 6.98 -10.04
CA ALA A 10 -3.17 7.06 -11.41
C ALA A 10 -3.65 5.71 -11.97
N ALA A 11 -2.90 4.64 -11.67
CA ALA A 11 -3.17 3.26 -12.08
C ALA A 11 -3.77 2.48 -10.88
N PHE A 12 -5.03 2.75 -10.58
CA PHE A 12 -5.65 2.32 -9.31
C PHE A 12 -5.65 0.80 -9.10
N GLU A 13 -6.06 0.02 -10.10
CA GLU A 13 -6.17 -1.44 -9.96
C GLU A 13 -4.79 -2.09 -9.80
N GLU A 14 -3.80 -1.59 -10.54
CA GLU A 14 -2.42 -2.02 -10.47
C GLU A 14 -1.81 -1.66 -9.12
N CYS A 15 -2.03 -0.43 -8.64
CA CYS A 15 -1.61 -0.02 -7.30
C CYS A 15 -2.31 -0.81 -6.20
N ARG A 16 -3.60 -1.14 -6.35
CA ARG A 16 -4.32 -1.97 -5.37
C ARG A 16 -3.68 -3.35 -5.28
N ALA A 17 -3.43 -4.01 -6.41
CA ALA A 17 -2.76 -5.31 -6.45
C ALA A 17 -1.34 -5.25 -5.84
N PHE A 18 -0.58 -4.21 -6.19
CA PHE A 18 0.76 -3.99 -5.63
C PHE A 18 0.74 -3.84 -4.12
N TYR A 19 -0.12 -2.98 -3.56
CA TYR A 19 -0.15 -2.77 -2.12
C TYR A 19 -0.71 -3.98 -1.38
N MET A 20 -1.63 -4.74 -1.97
CA MET A 20 -2.06 -6.02 -1.40
C MET A 20 -0.88 -7.00 -1.24
N ASN A 21 -0.07 -7.16 -2.28
CA ASN A 21 1.05 -8.11 -2.26
C ASN A 21 2.24 -7.61 -1.43
N ALA A 22 2.60 -6.33 -1.57
CA ALA A 22 3.76 -5.76 -0.89
C ALA A 22 3.51 -5.67 0.62
N LEU A 23 2.30 -5.35 1.06
CA LEU A 23 1.99 -5.10 2.47
C LEU A 23 1.64 -6.37 3.27
N GLU A 24 1.26 -7.47 2.61
CA GLU A 24 0.91 -8.74 3.27
C GLU A 24 2.01 -9.27 4.21
N PRO A 25 3.31 -9.25 3.85
CA PRO A 25 4.39 -9.68 4.75
C PRO A 25 4.54 -8.84 6.01
N LEU A 26 4.03 -7.60 5.99
CA LEU A 26 4.03 -6.69 7.15
C LEU A 26 2.81 -6.90 8.05
N GLY A 27 1.93 -7.86 7.72
CA GLY A 27 0.67 -8.09 8.43
C GLY A 27 -0.32 -6.96 8.19
N ILE A 28 -0.30 -6.34 7.02
CA ILE A 28 -1.24 -5.31 6.58
C ILE A 28 -2.04 -5.89 5.41
N GLU A 29 -3.36 -5.78 5.48
CA GLU A 29 -4.29 -6.35 4.51
C GLU A 29 -5.31 -5.33 4.02
N LEU A 30 -5.97 -5.64 2.90
CA LEU A 30 -7.10 -4.87 2.40
C LEU A 30 -8.31 -5.05 3.33
N LYS A 31 -8.79 -3.96 3.92
CA LYS A 31 -9.97 -3.95 4.81
C LYS A 31 -11.24 -3.53 4.08
N TRP A 32 -11.10 -2.68 3.08
CA TRP A 32 -12.23 -2.12 2.33
C TRP A 32 -11.78 -1.66 0.94
N SER A 33 -12.66 -1.77 -0.06
CA SER A 33 -12.46 -1.17 -1.37
C SER A 33 -13.77 -0.94 -2.10
N ASP A 34 -13.78 0.06 -2.97
CA ASP A 34 -14.79 0.28 -4.00
C ASP A 34 -14.12 0.56 -5.37
N GLU A 35 -14.89 1.10 -6.33
CA GLU A 35 -14.41 1.40 -7.69
C GLU A 35 -13.37 2.54 -7.74
N ASN A 36 -13.25 3.34 -6.68
CA ASN A 36 -12.43 4.54 -6.63
C ASN A 36 -11.36 4.51 -5.54
N ALA A 37 -11.53 3.73 -4.48
CA ALA A 37 -10.60 3.72 -3.35
C ALA A 37 -10.40 2.34 -2.74
N ALA A 38 -9.26 2.16 -2.08
CA ALA A 38 -8.91 0.95 -1.34
C ALA A 38 -8.20 1.33 -0.03
N GLY A 39 -8.63 0.72 1.06
CA GLY A 39 -8.15 0.95 2.42
C GLY A 39 -7.46 -0.27 3.01
N PHE A 40 -6.24 -0.06 3.51
CA PHE A 40 -5.37 -1.07 4.10
C PHE A 40 -5.20 -0.83 5.59
N GLY A 41 -5.06 -1.90 6.37
CA GLY A 41 -4.86 -1.85 7.81
C GLY A 41 -4.21 -3.10 8.35
N LEU A 42 -3.72 -3.07 9.60
CA LEU A 42 -3.12 -4.23 10.24
C LEU A 42 -4.13 -5.38 10.33
N SER A 43 -3.72 -6.61 10.04
CA SER A 43 -4.57 -7.80 10.14
C SER A 43 -5.12 -7.99 11.56
N SER A 44 -4.42 -7.52 12.58
CA SER A 44 -4.82 -7.63 13.99
C SER A 44 -5.92 -6.66 14.45
N GLU A 45 -6.32 -5.67 13.63
CA GLU A 45 -7.37 -4.71 13.97
C GLU A 45 -8.34 -4.43 12.81
N PRO A 46 -9.56 -3.93 13.06
CA PRO A 46 -10.52 -3.66 11.97
C PRO A 46 -10.26 -2.33 11.23
N ASN A 47 -9.35 -1.49 11.73
CA ASN A 47 -9.21 -0.12 11.26
C ASN A 47 -8.43 -0.01 9.94
N VAL A 48 -8.87 0.90 9.07
CA VAL A 48 -8.10 1.35 7.90
C VAL A 48 -7.09 2.40 8.36
N ARG A 49 -5.83 2.28 7.92
CA ARG A 49 -4.71 3.16 8.27
C ARG A 49 -4.06 3.83 7.05
N PHE A 50 -4.15 3.19 5.89
CA PHE A 50 -3.57 3.67 4.64
C PHE A 50 -4.61 3.53 3.53
N LEU A 51 -4.84 4.59 2.78
CA LEU A 51 -5.76 4.60 1.64
C LEU A 51 -5.04 4.96 0.34
N ILE A 52 -5.47 4.32 -0.74
CA ILE A 52 -5.21 4.77 -2.10
C ILE A 52 -6.55 5.18 -2.72
N GLU A 53 -6.59 6.31 -3.40
CA GLU A 53 -7.75 6.74 -4.18
C GLU A 53 -7.33 7.04 -5.62
N LYS A 54 -8.18 6.67 -6.57
CA LYS A 54 -8.01 6.94 -7.99
C LYS A 54 -7.91 8.45 -8.24
N GLY A 55 -6.80 8.88 -8.84
CA GLY A 55 -6.58 10.29 -9.18
C GLY A 55 -5.13 10.60 -9.47
N VAL A 56 -4.87 11.85 -9.89
CA VAL A 56 -3.51 12.33 -10.15
C VAL A 56 -3.09 13.27 -9.03
N SER A 57 -1.95 13.00 -8.41
CA SER A 57 -1.28 13.92 -7.49
C SER A 57 -0.05 14.51 -8.17
N ASN A 58 0.13 15.83 -8.02
CA ASN A 58 1.36 16.52 -8.44
C ASN A 58 2.41 16.60 -7.31
N SER A 59 2.11 16.00 -6.15
CA SER A 59 2.95 16.02 -4.96
C SER A 59 3.62 14.67 -4.76
N THR A 60 4.94 14.68 -4.57
CA THR A 60 5.70 13.51 -4.12
C THR A 60 5.55 13.32 -2.62
N CYS A 61 5.38 12.09 -2.17
CA CYS A 61 5.41 11.75 -0.75
C CYS A 61 6.36 10.58 -0.49
N HIS A 62 6.88 10.50 0.73
CA HIS A 62 7.65 9.36 1.22
C HIS A 62 6.91 8.73 2.39
N ILE A 63 6.58 7.45 2.26
CA ILE A 63 5.85 6.68 3.26
C ILE A 63 6.70 5.47 3.59
N ALA A 64 6.87 5.19 4.89
CA ALA A 64 7.58 4.04 5.40
C ALA A 64 6.65 3.23 6.31
N PHE A 65 6.64 1.91 6.14
CA PHE A 65 5.88 0.99 6.96
C PHE A 65 6.80 0.31 7.98
N SER A 66 6.30 0.10 9.19
CA SER A 66 7.05 -0.59 10.24
C SER A 66 7.17 -2.08 9.92
N ALA A 67 8.39 -2.61 10.04
CA ALA A 67 8.68 -4.04 9.97
C ALA A 67 9.28 -4.50 11.30
N LEU A 68 8.95 -5.72 11.73
CA LEU A 68 9.48 -6.31 12.96
C LEU A 68 10.95 -6.73 12.82
N ASP A 69 11.34 -7.15 11.62
CA ASP A 69 12.70 -7.60 11.33
C ASP A 69 13.08 -7.42 9.86
N LYS A 70 14.34 -7.72 9.55
CA LYS A 70 14.88 -7.62 8.17
C LYS A 70 14.26 -8.62 7.20
N ARG A 71 13.71 -9.75 7.67
CA ARG A 71 13.08 -10.75 6.80
C ARG A 71 11.77 -10.21 6.24
N GLN A 72 10.99 -9.49 7.06
CA GLN A 72 9.82 -8.77 6.59
C GLN A 72 10.16 -7.69 5.58
N VAL A 73 11.28 -6.97 5.75
CA VAL A 73 11.73 -5.99 4.74
C VAL A 73 12.04 -6.67 3.40
N THR A 74 12.74 -7.81 3.42
CA THR A 74 13.02 -8.59 2.21
C THR A 74 11.74 -9.08 1.54
N ALA A 75 10.81 -9.65 2.31
CA ALA A 75 9.55 -10.15 1.78
C ALA A 75 8.66 -9.04 1.22
N PHE A 76 8.59 -7.88 1.88
CA PHE A 76 7.94 -6.67 1.37
C PHE A 76 8.52 -6.25 0.01
N HIS A 77 9.85 -6.23 -0.10
CA HIS A 77 10.53 -5.87 -1.34
C HIS A 77 10.25 -6.89 -2.46
N GLU A 78 10.31 -8.19 -2.17
CA GLU A 78 9.99 -9.25 -3.14
C GLU A 78 8.52 -9.21 -3.59
N GLY A 79 7.58 -8.99 -2.66
CA GLY A 79 6.15 -8.84 -2.97
C GLY A 79 5.87 -7.62 -3.85
N GLY A 80 6.59 -6.52 -3.62
CA GLY A 80 6.55 -5.34 -4.47
C GLY A 80 7.09 -5.59 -5.89
N LEU A 81 8.23 -6.29 -6.02
CA LEU A 81 8.83 -6.60 -7.32
C LEU A 81 8.01 -7.61 -8.15
N SER A 82 7.35 -8.56 -7.49
CA SER A 82 6.48 -9.55 -8.15
C SER A 82 5.20 -8.91 -8.68
N SER A 83 4.82 -7.76 -8.14
CA SER A 83 3.68 -6.99 -8.60
C SER A 83 4.11 -6.15 -9.79
N GLU A 84 3.57 -6.45 -10.96
CA GLU A 84 3.87 -5.79 -12.23
C GLU A 84 3.23 -4.39 -12.31
N VAL A 85 3.41 -3.58 -11.26
CA VAL A 85 3.32 -2.12 -11.37
C VAL A 85 4.61 -1.71 -12.05
N ALA A 86 4.50 -1.05 -13.21
CA ALA A 86 5.63 -0.36 -13.80
C ALA A 86 6.21 0.56 -12.71
N LEU A 87 7.30 0.10 -12.07
CA LEU A 87 8.10 0.94 -11.21
C LEU A 87 8.42 2.14 -12.08
N LEU A 88 7.84 3.29 -11.71
CA LEU A 88 8.11 4.55 -12.38
C LEU A 88 9.62 4.77 -12.25
N THR A 89 10.36 4.34 -13.27
CA THR A 89 11.75 4.72 -13.44
C THR A 89 11.76 6.24 -13.58
N PRO A 90 12.67 6.93 -12.87
CA PRO A 90 12.69 8.39 -12.76
C PRO A 90 12.82 9.10 -14.11
#